data_AF-A0A9E1J619-F1
#
_entry.id   AF-A0A9E1J619-F1
#
_cell.length_a   1.000
_cell.length_b   1.000
_cell.length_c   1.000
_cell.angle_alpha   90.00
_cell.angle_beta   90.00
_cell.angle_gamma   90.00
#
_symmetry.space_group_name_H-M   'P 1'
#
loop_
_entity.id
_entity.type
_entity.pdbx_description
1 polymer ?
#
loop_
_entity_poly.entity_id
_entity_poly.type
_entity_poly.pdbx_seq_one_letter_code
_entity_poly.pdbx_strand_id
1 'polypeptide(L)'
;PNAPAEAEQMAATEQYVLSITENGYGKRTSAYEYRVTGRGGQGIINIEASDRNGQVIASAPVEEDHHIMLVTDTGRLIRTPVHDIRIAGRNTQGVTLFDVEPNERVVSVAWLSEQGEGNGEDADETTIDDTVDDTVENSVVDTTENTGEDSD
;
A
#
# COMPACT_ATOMS: atom_id res chain seq x y z
N PRO A 1 -18.79 34.67 -14.49
CA PRO A 1 -18.09 34.43 -13.21
C PRO A 1 -19.01 33.70 -12.23
N ASN A 2 -19.00 32.36 -12.28
CA ASN A 2 -19.78 31.46 -11.42
C ASN A 2 -18.89 30.80 -10.36
N ALA A 3 -17.95 31.58 -9.80
CA ALA A 3 -16.84 31.10 -8.98
C ALA A 3 -17.19 30.34 -7.68
N PRO A 4 -18.31 30.58 -6.95
CA PRO A 4 -18.52 29.90 -5.68
C PRO A 4 -18.99 28.44 -5.85
N ALA A 5 -19.90 28.17 -6.80
CA ALA A 5 -20.45 26.82 -6.98
C ALA A 5 -19.42 25.80 -7.49
N GLU A 6 -18.50 26.24 -8.35
CA GLU A 6 -17.43 25.37 -8.86
C GLU A 6 -16.40 25.03 -7.77
N ALA A 7 -16.04 25.98 -6.91
CA ALA A 7 -15.11 25.75 -5.81
C ALA A 7 -15.67 24.81 -4.73
N GLU A 8 -16.96 24.96 -4.39
CA GLU A 8 -17.65 24.06 -3.45
C GLU A 8 -17.68 22.62 -3.98
N GLN A 9 -17.89 22.45 -5.29
CA GLN A 9 -17.93 21.13 -5.92
C GLN A 9 -16.53 20.47 -5.98
N MET A 10 -15.47 21.26 -6.18
CA MET A 10 -14.09 20.78 -6.09
C MET A 10 -13.74 20.36 -4.66
N ALA A 11 -14.11 21.16 -3.66
CA ALA A 11 -13.87 20.81 -2.25
C ALA A 11 -14.62 19.53 -1.85
N ALA A 12 -15.86 19.35 -2.32
CA ALA A 12 -16.65 18.16 -2.01
C ALA A 12 -16.13 16.86 -2.66
N THR A 13 -15.28 16.95 -3.68
CA THR A 13 -14.70 15.80 -4.39
C THR A 13 -13.18 15.70 -4.20
N GLU A 14 -12.62 16.52 -3.33
CA GLU A 14 -11.19 16.54 -3.05
C GLU A 14 -10.77 15.27 -2.32
N GLN A 15 -9.73 14.62 -2.83
CA GLN A 15 -9.13 13.44 -2.22
C GLN A 15 -7.76 13.79 -1.66
N TYR A 16 -7.37 13.10 -0.60
CA TYR A 16 -6.09 13.33 0.07
C TYR A 16 -5.22 12.09 0.03
N VAL A 17 -3.92 12.30 -0.21
CA VAL A 17 -2.89 11.29 -0.07
C VAL A 17 -2.18 11.53 1.26
N LEU A 18 -2.26 10.56 2.17
CA LEU A 18 -1.48 10.56 3.40
C LEU A 18 -0.12 9.95 3.13
N SER A 19 0.95 10.63 3.55
CA SER A 19 2.32 10.12 3.50
C SER A 19 2.92 10.08 4.90
N ILE A 20 3.60 8.99 5.24
CA ILE A 20 4.16 8.71 6.56
C ILE A 20 5.61 8.25 6.42
N THR A 21 6.49 8.76 7.28
CA THR A 21 7.91 8.43 7.30
C THR A 21 8.31 7.69 8.57
N GLU A 22 9.48 7.05 8.53
CA GLU A 22 9.95 6.14 9.59
C GLU A 22 10.15 6.82 10.95
N ASN A 23 10.48 8.11 10.96
CA ASN A 23 10.67 8.88 12.19
C ASN A 23 9.39 9.56 12.70
N GLY A 24 8.21 9.09 12.28
CA GLY A 24 6.92 9.56 12.82
C GLY A 24 6.43 10.89 12.24
N TYR A 25 6.95 11.31 11.09
CA TYR A 25 6.46 12.49 10.38
C TYR A 25 5.46 12.10 9.30
N GLY A 26 4.53 13.01 9.01
CA GLY A 26 3.58 12.81 7.94
C GLY A 26 2.75 14.04 7.62
N LYS A 27 1.93 13.90 6.58
CA LYS A 27 1.00 14.93 6.11
C LYS A 27 -0.02 14.35 5.14
N ARG A 28 -1.17 15.01 5.05
CA ARG A 28 -2.13 14.84 3.96
C ARG A 28 -1.82 15.85 2.87
N THR A 29 -1.87 15.41 1.62
CA THR A 29 -1.67 16.30 0.47
C THR A 29 -2.83 16.13 -0.49
N SER A 30 -3.38 17.24 -0.99
CA SER A 30 -4.46 17.20 -1.97
C SER A 30 -4.04 16.45 -3.23
N ALA A 31 -4.90 15.57 -3.73
CA ALA A 31 -4.71 14.84 -4.97
C ALA A 31 -4.55 15.80 -6.17
N TYR A 32 -5.11 17.02 -6.10
CA TYR A 32 -4.97 18.03 -7.14
C TYR A 32 -3.53 18.55 -7.31
N GLU A 33 -2.65 18.37 -6.32
CA GLU A 33 -1.24 18.74 -6.47
C GLU A 33 -0.42 17.72 -7.28
N TYR A 34 -0.98 16.54 -7.58
CA TYR A 34 -0.33 15.50 -8.36
C TYR A 34 -0.75 15.59 -9.82
N ARG A 35 0.14 16.14 -10.65
CA ARG A 35 -0.08 16.16 -12.10
C ARG A 35 -0.13 14.74 -12.65
N VAL A 36 -1.01 14.50 -13.62
CA VAL A 36 -0.98 13.28 -14.42
C VAL A 36 0.35 13.21 -15.16
N THR A 37 1.04 12.07 -15.05
CA THR A 37 2.30 11.81 -15.75
C THR A 37 2.23 10.45 -16.42
N GLY A 38 2.90 10.31 -17.57
CA GLY A 38 3.00 9.04 -18.28
C GLY A 38 3.79 8.00 -17.48
N ARG A 39 3.62 6.72 -17.84
CA ARG A 39 4.39 5.61 -17.27
C ARG A 39 5.87 5.70 -17.68
N GLY A 40 6.77 5.21 -16.82
CA GLY A 40 8.22 5.13 -17.11
C GLY A 40 9.04 6.38 -16.79
N GLY A 41 8.44 7.44 -16.24
CA GLY A 41 9.16 8.62 -15.74
C GLY A 41 9.64 8.46 -14.28
N GLN A 42 10.49 9.39 -13.82
CA GLN A 42 11.03 9.41 -12.45
C GLN A 42 10.01 9.81 -11.36
N GLY A 43 8.77 10.08 -11.73
CA GLY A 43 7.73 10.54 -10.81
C GLY A 43 7.89 12.01 -10.39
N ILE A 44 7.25 12.36 -9.28
CA ILE A 44 7.23 13.71 -8.71
C ILE A 44 7.35 13.61 -7.18
N ILE A 45 7.93 14.61 -6.52
CA ILE A 45 8.20 14.58 -5.06
C ILE A 45 6.90 14.48 -4.25
N ASN A 46 6.80 13.52 -3.34
CA ASN A 46 5.61 13.35 -2.50
C ASN A 46 5.76 14.04 -1.12
N ILE A 47 6.91 13.82 -0.51
CA ILE A 47 7.34 14.35 0.78
C ILE A 47 8.86 14.45 0.75
N GLU A 48 9.42 15.41 1.48
CA GLU A 48 10.87 15.53 1.61
C GLU A 48 11.38 14.48 2.61
N ALA A 49 12.14 13.50 2.11
CA ALA A 49 12.80 12.47 2.91
C ALA A 49 14.18 12.98 3.39
N SER A 50 14.15 13.94 4.31
CA SER A 50 15.36 14.46 4.97
C SER A 50 15.83 13.52 6.09
N ASP A 51 17.05 13.72 6.61
CA ASP A 51 17.56 12.95 7.76
C ASP A 51 16.63 13.01 8.98
N ARG A 52 15.88 14.12 9.14
CA ARG A 52 14.87 14.26 10.18
C ARG A 52 13.70 13.29 9.97
N ASN A 53 13.22 13.20 8.74
CA ASN A 53 12.03 12.42 8.41
C ASN A 53 12.32 10.94 8.23
N GLY A 54 13.49 10.63 7.67
CA GLY A 54 13.84 9.30 7.20
C GLY A 54 13.03 8.88 5.96
N GLN A 55 13.05 7.59 5.68
CA GLN A 55 12.39 6.99 4.53
C GLN A 55 10.86 7.04 4.65
N VAL A 56 10.18 7.08 3.50
CA VAL A 56 8.73 6.95 3.43
C VAL A 56 8.36 5.48 3.62
N ILE A 57 7.56 5.20 4.65
CA ILE A 57 7.12 3.83 4.97
C ILE A 57 5.77 3.53 4.34
N ALA A 58 4.90 4.55 4.23
CA ALA A 58 3.57 4.35 3.66
C ALA A 58 3.07 5.62 2.97
N SER A 59 2.34 5.41 1.88
CA SER A 59 1.59 6.46 1.19
C SER A 59 0.33 5.87 0.59
N ALA A 60 -0.84 6.38 0.96
CA ALA A 60 -2.13 5.88 0.46
C ALA A 60 -3.19 6.99 0.40
N PRO A 61 -4.21 6.87 -0.48
CA PRO A 61 -5.38 7.72 -0.41
C PRO A 61 -6.13 7.48 0.91
N VAL A 62 -6.69 8.55 1.48
CA VAL A 62 -7.42 8.51 2.74
C VAL A 62 -8.66 9.39 2.72
N GLU A 63 -9.65 9.02 3.50
CA GLU A 63 -10.87 9.79 3.78
C GLU A 63 -10.79 10.40 5.20
N GLU A 64 -11.70 11.31 5.55
CA GLU A 64 -11.64 12.05 6.82
C GLU A 64 -11.99 11.21 8.05
N ASP A 65 -12.82 10.19 7.87
CA ASP A 65 -13.28 9.23 8.88
C ASP A 65 -12.26 8.10 9.14
N HIS A 66 -11.31 7.90 8.23
CA HIS A 66 -10.28 6.90 8.37
C HIS A 66 -9.43 7.08 9.63
N HIS A 67 -8.93 5.96 10.14
CA HIS A 67 -7.89 5.93 11.14
C HIS A 67 -6.66 5.19 10.60
N ILE A 68 -5.50 5.54 11.13
CA ILE A 68 -4.27 4.79 10.90
C ILE A 68 -3.77 4.18 12.21
N MET A 69 -3.15 3.00 12.10
CA MET A 69 -2.41 2.39 13.20
C MET A 69 -0.95 2.28 12.80
N LEU A 70 -0.08 2.89 13.60
CA LEU A 70 1.37 2.87 13.42
C LEU A 70 1.96 1.88 14.40
N VAL A 71 2.86 1.03 13.89
CA VAL A 71 3.59 0.06 14.71
C VAL A 71 5.07 0.36 14.60
N THR A 72 5.72 0.49 15.75
CA THR A 72 7.17 0.70 15.84
C THR A 72 7.90 -0.62 16.08
N ASP A 73 9.22 -0.63 15.87
CA ASP A 73 10.07 -1.79 16.12
C ASP A 73 10.17 -2.18 17.61
N THR A 74 9.85 -1.27 18.53
CA THR A 74 9.75 -1.56 19.96
C THR A 74 8.42 -2.19 20.37
N GLY A 75 7.47 -2.29 19.43
CA GLY A 75 6.12 -2.81 19.67
C GLY A 75 5.13 -1.77 20.18
N ARG A 76 5.46 -0.46 20.11
CA ARG A 76 4.47 0.60 20.40
C ARG A 76 3.46 0.67 19.27
N LEU A 77 2.19 0.77 19.66
CA LEU A 77 1.07 0.88 18.75
C LEU A 77 0.36 2.21 18.96
N ILE A 78 0.26 3.02 17.90
CA ILE A 78 -0.35 4.34 17.94
C ILE A 78 -1.51 4.37 16.94
N ARG A 79 -2.73 4.65 17.43
CA ARG A 79 -3.89 4.92 16.58
C ARG A 79 -4.06 6.43 16.45
N THR A 80 -4.17 6.92 15.22
CA THR A 80 -4.37 8.35 14.93
C THR A 80 -5.50 8.51 13.93
N PRO A 81 -6.51 9.35 14.22
CA PRO A 81 -7.52 9.70 13.23
C PRO A 81 -6.89 10.54 12.11
N VAL A 82 -7.29 10.27 10.86
CA VAL A 82 -6.71 10.94 9.69
C VAL A 82 -7.02 12.44 9.67
N HIS A 83 -8.19 12.85 10.16
CA HIS A 83 -8.58 14.26 10.19
C HIS A 83 -7.68 15.16 11.06
N ASP A 84 -6.96 14.61 12.04
CA ASP A 84 -6.01 15.36 12.87
C ASP A 84 -4.69 15.65 12.15
N ILE A 85 -4.40 14.92 11.07
CA ILE A 85 -3.14 15.04 10.35
C ILE A 85 -3.16 16.29 9.49
N ARG A 86 -2.10 17.11 9.56
CA ARG A 86 -2.04 18.37 8.81
C ARG A 86 -2.13 18.16 7.29
N ILE A 87 -2.90 19.02 6.63
CA ILE A 87 -2.86 19.21 5.19
C ILE A 87 -1.70 20.14 4.82
N ALA A 88 -0.81 19.69 3.95
CA ALA A 88 0.33 20.47 3.47
C ALA A 88 0.71 20.05 2.05
N GLY A 89 1.30 20.97 1.29
CA GLY A 89 1.67 20.69 -0.10
C GLY A 89 2.78 19.67 -0.26
N ARG A 90 2.97 19.16 -1.47
CA ARG A 90 3.83 18.01 -1.79
C ARG A 90 5.31 18.21 -1.47
N ASN A 91 5.88 19.36 -1.78
CA ASN A 91 7.30 19.62 -1.54
C ASN A 91 7.54 20.22 -0.14
N THR A 92 7.14 19.47 0.89
CA THR A 92 7.29 19.84 2.30
C THR A 92 7.66 18.63 3.13
N GLN A 93 8.24 18.87 4.31
CA GLN A 93 8.63 17.82 5.26
C GLN A 93 7.45 17.27 6.08
N GLY A 94 6.28 17.90 6.07
CA GLY A 94 5.16 17.51 6.94
C GLY A 94 5.37 17.87 8.41
N VAL A 95 4.57 17.25 9.28
CA VAL A 95 4.53 17.48 10.73
C VAL A 95 4.72 16.19 11.50
N THR A 96 5.06 16.31 12.78
CA THR A 96 5.10 15.18 13.70
C THR A 96 3.69 14.62 13.88
N LEU A 97 3.51 13.34 13.56
CA LEU A 97 2.29 12.58 13.88
C LEU A 97 2.34 12.10 15.33
N PHE A 98 3.52 11.66 15.77
CA PHE A 98 3.79 11.25 17.13
C PHE A 98 5.30 11.30 17.41
N ASP A 99 5.68 11.42 18.68
CA ASP A 99 7.09 11.44 19.08
C ASP A 99 7.66 10.01 19.13
N VAL A 100 8.60 9.77 18.22
CA VAL A 100 9.43 8.55 18.16
C VAL A 100 10.65 8.74 19.04
N GLU A 101 10.94 7.76 19.91
CA GLU A 101 12.13 7.84 20.77
C GLU A 101 13.44 7.72 19.96
N PRO A 102 14.57 8.21 20.49
CA PRO A 102 15.86 7.99 19.85
C PRO A 102 16.12 6.48 19.66
N ASN A 103 16.39 6.08 18.40
CA ASN A 103 16.58 4.68 17.95
C ASN A 103 15.32 3.82 17.82
N GLU A 104 14.13 4.40 17.96
CA GLU A 104 12.89 3.77 17.56
C GLU A 104 12.53 4.21 16.12
N ARG A 105 11.79 3.36 15.39
CA ARG A 105 11.21 3.76 14.10
C ARG A 105 9.89 3.08 13.82
N VAL A 106 9.04 3.72 13.03
CA VAL A 106 7.85 3.10 12.43
C VAL A 106 8.29 2.03 11.46
N VAL A 107 7.77 0.81 11.64
CA VAL A 107 8.03 -0.32 10.74
C VAL A 107 6.81 -0.72 9.94
N SER A 108 5.61 -0.38 10.39
CA SER A 108 4.37 -0.72 9.69
C SER A 108 3.26 0.29 9.92
N VAL A 109 2.36 0.39 8.95
CA VAL A 109 1.16 1.22 8.96
C VAL A 109 -0.02 0.36 8.52
N ALA A 110 -1.06 0.31 9.35
CA ALA A 110 -2.35 -0.27 9.00
C ALA A 110 -3.41 0.83 8.82
N TRP A 111 -4.33 0.60 7.89
CA TRP A 111 -5.38 1.53 7.52
C TRP A 111 -6.71 0.98 7.99
N LEU A 112 -7.50 1.81 8.65
CA LEU A 112 -8.82 1.48 9.14
C LEU A 112 -9.81 2.41 8.47
N SER A 113 -10.66 1.85 7.60
CA SER A 113 -11.90 2.53 7.21
C SER A 113 -12.92 2.40 8.34
N GLU A 114 -13.83 3.37 8.49
CA GLU A 114 -15.01 3.17 9.34
C GLU A 114 -15.97 2.21 8.63
N GLN A 115 -15.64 0.92 8.61
CA GLN A 115 -16.64 -0.13 8.46
C GLN A 115 -16.82 -0.76 9.82
N GLY A 116 -18.05 -0.65 10.33
CA GLY A 116 -18.43 -0.82 11.73
C GLY A 116 -17.91 -2.08 12.39
N GLU A 117 -17.78 -2.02 13.72
CA GLU A 117 -17.45 -3.10 14.66
C GLU A 117 -17.63 -4.52 14.08
N GLY A 118 -16.64 -4.95 13.30
CA GLY A 118 -16.62 -6.22 12.60
C GLY A 118 -15.75 -7.17 13.40
N ASN A 119 -16.38 -8.16 14.02
CA ASN A 119 -15.76 -9.28 14.68
C ASN A 119 -14.65 -9.86 13.77
N GLY A 120 -13.41 -9.92 14.27
CA GLY A 120 -12.26 -10.32 13.48
C GLY A 120 -12.29 -11.79 13.13
N GLU A 121 -12.71 -12.12 11.91
CA GLU A 121 -12.59 -13.44 11.29
C GLU A 121 -12.28 -13.25 9.80
N ASP A 122 -11.01 -13.01 9.49
CA ASP A 122 -10.43 -13.30 8.17
C ASP A 122 -8.94 -13.64 8.38
N ALA A 123 -8.71 -14.82 8.97
CA ALA A 123 -7.47 -15.54 8.75
C ALA A 123 -7.70 -16.43 7.52
N ASP A 124 -7.19 -15.99 6.38
CA ASP A 124 -7.15 -16.76 5.14
C ASP A 124 -6.31 -18.04 5.37
N GLU A 125 -6.98 -19.14 5.70
CA GLU A 125 -6.39 -20.47 5.78
C GLU A 125 -6.24 -21.00 4.35
N THR A 126 -5.10 -20.74 3.70
CA THR A 126 -4.76 -21.43 2.46
C THR A 126 -4.50 -22.91 2.77
N THR A 127 -5.51 -23.76 2.60
CA THR A 127 -5.34 -25.21 2.60
C THR A 127 -4.49 -25.61 1.41
N ILE A 128 -3.27 -26.10 1.68
CA ILE A 128 -2.40 -26.68 0.65
C ILE A 128 -2.94 -28.08 0.35
N ASP A 129 -3.56 -28.25 -0.83
CA ASP A 129 -3.98 -29.54 -1.36
C ASP A 129 -2.75 -30.26 -1.95
N ASP A 130 -2.23 -31.23 -1.20
CA ASP A 130 -1.07 -32.04 -1.58
C ASP A 130 -1.56 -33.38 -2.16
N THR A 131 -1.95 -33.37 -3.45
CA THR A 131 -2.18 -34.63 -4.20
C THR A 131 -0.96 -34.94 -5.04
N VAL A 132 -0.02 -35.66 -4.44
CA VAL A 132 1.03 -36.41 -5.15
C VAL A 132 0.38 -37.71 -5.67
N ASP A 133 0.05 -37.76 -6.96
CA ASP A 133 -0.32 -39.02 -7.63
C ASP A 133 0.95 -39.63 -8.25
N ASP A 134 1.47 -40.63 -7.57
CA ASP A 134 2.55 -41.50 -8.01
C ASP A 134 1.92 -42.88 -8.29
N THR A 135 1.62 -43.17 -9.56
CA THR A 135 1.28 -44.54 -9.97
C THR A 135 2.01 -44.93 -11.24
N VAL A 136 3.08 -45.68 -11.02
CA VAL A 136 3.87 -46.43 -12.01
C VAL A 136 3.11 -47.69 -12.38
N GLU A 137 2.76 -47.92 -13.65
CA GLU A 137 2.50 -49.27 -14.15
C GLU A 137 3.15 -49.48 -15.52
N ASN A 138 4.12 -50.40 -15.51
CA ASN A 138 4.79 -50.96 -16.66
C ASN A 138 4.08 -52.28 -17.00
N SER A 139 3.60 -52.46 -18.24
CA SER A 139 3.23 -53.78 -18.75
C SER A 139 3.57 -53.91 -20.23
N VAL A 140 4.28 -54.99 -20.51
CA VAL A 140 4.99 -55.35 -21.73
C VAL A 140 4.13 -56.34 -22.52
N VAL A 141 3.91 -56.18 -23.83
CA VAL A 141 4.06 -57.28 -24.81
C VAL A 141 4.23 -56.75 -26.25
N ASP A 142 4.94 -57.58 -27.02
CA ASP A 142 5.69 -57.40 -28.26
C ASP A 142 4.90 -57.66 -29.57
N THR A 143 5.57 -57.36 -30.70
CA THR A 143 5.55 -58.09 -32.00
C THR A 143 4.95 -57.38 -33.23
N THR A 144 5.86 -56.84 -34.07
CA THR A 144 5.91 -56.71 -35.56
C THR A 144 4.79 -55.95 -36.29
N GLU A 145 5.06 -55.03 -37.22
CA GLU A 145 5.56 -55.32 -38.58
C GLU A 145 6.42 -54.21 -39.22
N ASN A 146 7.27 -54.71 -40.12
CA ASN A 146 8.24 -54.13 -41.05
C ASN A 146 7.64 -53.16 -42.09
N THR A 147 8.41 -52.17 -42.60
CA THR A 147 8.87 -52.04 -44.02
C THR A 147 9.23 -50.58 -44.43
N GLY A 148 10.44 -50.39 -44.98
CA GLY A 148 10.84 -49.38 -46.00
C GLY A 148 11.47 -48.08 -45.48
N GLU A 149 12.75 -47.75 -45.73
CA GLU A 149 13.33 -47.18 -46.98
C GLU A 149 12.54 -45.93 -47.44
N ASP A 150 13.05 -44.71 -47.60
CA ASP A 150 14.34 -44.24 -48.11
C ASP A 150 14.64 -42.78 -47.68
N SER A 151 15.91 -42.41 -47.88
CA SER A 151 16.59 -41.11 -47.82
C SER A 151 15.96 -39.92 -48.56
N ASP A 152 16.07 -38.70 -48.00
CA ASP A 152 16.90 -37.56 -48.49
C ASP A 152 17.01 -36.47 -47.41
#